data_AF-W9RDJ6-F1
#
_entry.id   AF-W9RDJ6-F1
#
_cell.length_a   1.000
_cell.length_b   1.000
_cell.length_c   1.000
_cell.angle_alpha   90.00
_cell.angle_beta   90.00
_cell.angle_gamma   90.00
#
_symmetry.space_group_name_H-M   'P 1'
#
loop_
_entity.id
_entity.type
_entity.pdbx_description
1 polymer ?
#
loop_
_entity_poly.entity_id
_entity_poly.type
_entity_poly.pdbx_seq_one_letter_code
_entity_poly.pdbx_strand_id
1 'polypeptide(L)'
;MDQNMPMLFSTRSLLRQILQSNILFLFFLAVCCTPPEDPVKCSSPNNTNCTITNSYGAFPDRSICRAGSAAYPATEEELIAVIANATRNGLKMKAATRFSHSIPKLACPGGKEGLLISTKLLNRVLNIDVKAMTMTVESGVTLRELISEAATAGLALSYAPYWWGLTVGGLLGTGAHGSTLWDKGSSVHDYVVGLTIVSPGGAEDGFVKVRRLNDGDQELNAAKVSLGVLGVISQVWIN
;
A
#
# COMPACT_ATOMS: atom_id res chain seq x y z
N MET A 1 71.98 -45.20 -25.59
CA MET A 1 71.87 -43.74 -25.34
C MET A 1 70.72 -43.26 -26.20
N ASP A 2 69.50 -43.63 -25.82
CA ASP A 2 68.56 -42.78 -25.06
C ASP A 2 68.24 -41.46 -25.78
N GLN A 3 67.02 -41.33 -26.30
CA GLN A 3 66.05 -40.36 -25.79
C GLN A 3 64.67 -40.51 -26.45
N ASN A 4 63.69 -40.90 -25.63
CA ASN A 4 62.26 -40.68 -25.84
C ASN A 4 61.97 -39.17 -25.79
N MET A 5 61.29 -38.64 -26.81
CA MET A 5 60.79 -37.27 -26.84
C MET A 5 59.32 -37.24 -26.40
N PRO A 6 58.93 -36.47 -25.36
CA PRO A 6 57.55 -36.41 -24.89
C PRO A 6 56.71 -35.51 -25.78
N MET A 7 55.46 -35.94 -26.04
CA MET A 7 54.44 -35.13 -26.71
C MET A 7 54.08 -33.90 -25.85
N LEU A 8 54.33 -32.71 -26.40
CA LEU A 8 53.84 -31.44 -25.86
C LEU A 8 52.33 -31.34 -26.08
N PHE A 9 51.56 -31.56 -25.02
CA PHE A 9 50.12 -31.27 -24.98
C PHE A 9 49.86 -29.77 -25.22
N SER A 10 48.98 -29.47 -26.17
CA SER A 10 48.59 -28.12 -26.58
C SER A 10 47.85 -27.36 -25.47
N THR A 11 48.55 -26.47 -24.77
CA THR A 11 48.00 -25.54 -23.75
C THR A 11 47.00 -24.52 -24.32
N ARG A 12 46.90 -24.39 -25.65
CA ARG A 12 45.98 -23.45 -26.33
C ARG A 12 44.52 -23.92 -26.33
N SER A 13 44.26 -25.22 -26.22
CA SER A 13 42.89 -25.77 -26.20
C SER A 13 42.20 -25.54 -24.85
N LEU A 14 42.95 -25.75 -23.76
CA LEU A 14 42.44 -25.62 -22.39
C LEU A 14 42.06 -24.17 -22.06
N LEU A 15 42.89 -23.19 -22.48
CA LEU A 15 42.60 -21.77 -22.26
C LEU A 15 41.33 -21.30 -23.00
N ARG A 16 41.06 -21.83 -24.19
CA ARG A 16 39.85 -21.51 -24.98
C ARG A 16 38.58 -22.12 -24.36
N GLN A 17 38.66 -23.34 -23.83
CA GLN A 17 37.55 -23.97 -23.11
C GLN A 17 37.27 -23.29 -21.76
N ILE A 18 38.32 -22.85 -21.06
CA ILE A 18 38.18 -22.06 -19.81
C ILE A 18 37.58 -20.67 -20.12
N LEU A 19 37.97 -20.02 -21.22
CA LEU A 19 37.37 -18.73 -21.62
C LEU A 19 35.91 -18.87 -22.05
N GLN A 20 35.55 -19.93 -22.79
CA GLN A 20 34.16 -20.18 -23.21
C GLN A 20 33.24 -20.60 -22.07
N SER A 21 33.76 -21.31 -21.07
CA SER A 21 33.00 -21.69 -19.86
C SER A 21 32.71 -20.47 -18.95
N ASN A 22 33.65 -19.53 -18.86
CA ASN A 22 33.47 -18.30 -18.05
C ASN A 22 32.52 -17.26 -18.67
N ILE A 23 32.22 -17.33 -19.97
CA ILE A 23 31.25 -16.43 -20.63
C ILE A 23 29.81 -16.95 -20.47
N LEU A 24 29.61 -18.25 -20.25
CA LEU A 24 28.28 -18.83 -20.00
C LEU A 24 27.87 -18.73 -18.52
N PHE A 25 28.79 -18.39 -17.62
CA PHE A 25 28.50 -17.94 -16.26
C PHE A 25 28.18 -16.44 -16.23
N LEU A 26 27.36 -15.97 -17.17
CA LEU A 26 26.54 -14.80 -16.96
C LEU A 26 25.63 -15.14 -15.78
N PHE A 27 26.08 -14.81 -14.59
CA PHE A 27 25.25 -14.78 -13.39
C PHE A 27 23.96 -14.06 -13.79
N PHE A 28 22.88 -14.83 -13.89
CA PHE A 28 21.55 -14.32 -13.66
C PHE A 28 21.55 -13.77 -12.24
N LEU A 29 22.07 -12.56 -12.07
CA LEU A 29 21.72 -11.67 -10.98
C LEU A 29 20.25 -11.36 -11.22
N ALA A 30 19.39 -12.32 -10.88
CA ALA A 30 18.01 -12.05 -10.59
C ALA A 30 18.06 -11.04 -9.44
N VAL A 31 17.96 -9.76 -9.78
CA VAL A 31 17.73 -8.72 -8.80
C VAL A 31 16.36 -9.04 -8.22
N CYS A 32 16.37 -9.80 -7.12
CA CYS A 32 15.18 -10.08 -6.35
C CYS A 32 14.77 -8.77 -5.68
N CYS A 33 13.96 -7.97 -6.37
CA CYS A 33 13.25 -6.86 -5.75
C CYS A 33 12.26 -7.43 -4.74
N THR A 34 12.66 -7.55 -3.48
CA THR A 34 11.74 -7.89 -2.41
C THR A 34 10.87 -6.67 -2.12
N PRO A 35 9.53 -6.83 -2.06
CA PRO A 35 8.68 -5.75 -1.59
C PRO A 35 9.07 -5.36 -0.16
N PRO A 36 8.82 -4.10 0.27
CA PRO A 36 9.04 -3.71 1.65
C PRO A 36 8.31 -4.66 2.60
N GLU A 37 8.91 -4.94 3.75
CA GLU A 37 8.27 -5.74 4.79
C GLU A 37 7.00 -5.07 5.31
N ASP A 38 6.17 -5.85 6.02
CA ASP A 38 5.03 -5.30 6.77
C ASP A 38 5.52 -4.21 7.74
N PRO A 39 5.02 -2.96 7.60
CA PRO A 39 5.47 -1.84 8.40
C PRO A 39 5.02 -1.94 9.86
N VAL A 40 4.01 -2.76 10.17
CA VAL A 40 3.53 -2.96 11.53
C VAL A 40 4.21 -4.19 12.13
N LYS A 41 4.94 -3.98 13.24
CA LYS A 41 5.58 -5.05 14.01
C LYS A 41 5.03 -5.05 15.42
N CYS A 42 4.54 -6.20 15.89
CA CYS A 42 4.02 -6.38 17.25
C CYS A 42 4.80 -7.49 17.97
N SER A 43 5.02 -7.35 19.27
CA SER A 43 5.79 -8.34 20.05
C SER A 43 4.95 -9.53 20.53
N SER A 44 3.63 -9.41 20.53
CA SER A 44 2.70 -10.43 21.04
C SER A 44 1.88 -11.08 19.91
N PRO A 45 1.53 -12.38 20.01
CA PRO A 45 0.59 -13.03 19.11
C PRO A 45 -0.77 -12.34 18.99
N ASN A 46 -1.19 -11.61 20.03
CA ASN A 46 -2.46 -10.88 20.06
C ASN A 46 -2.35 -9.46 19.48
N ASN A 47 -1.31 -9.18 18.68
CA ASN A 47 -1.05 -7.87 18.07
C ASN A 47 -0.99 -6.72 19.08
N THR A 48 -0.32 -6.93 20.22
CA THR A 48 -0.08 -5.89 21.24
C THR A 48 1.39 -5.45 21.26
N ASN A 49 1.62 -4.25 21.82
CA ASN A 49 2.92 -3.58 21.89
C ASN A 49 3.57 -3.50 20.51
N CYS A 50 2.95 -2.67 19.67
CA CYS A 50 3.28 -2.55 18.26
C CYS A 50 4.11 -1.30 17.96
N THR A 51 4.82 -1.36 16.85
CA THR A 51 5.47 -0.22 16.22
C THR A 51 5.09 -0.15 14.76
N ILE A 52 5.09 1.06 14.21
CA ILE A 52 4.99 1.27 12.77
C ILE A 52 6.21 2.04 12.27
N THR A 53 6.73 1.64 11.10
CA THR A 53 7.75 2.38 10.36
C THR A 53 7.21 2.79 9.00
N ASN A 54 7.91 3.66 8.29
CA ASN A 54 7.59 3.92 6.88
C ASN A 54 8.34 2.93 5.97
N SER A 55 8.13 3.04 4.66
CA SER A 55 8.80 2.22 3.64
C SER A 55 10.33 2.28 3.65
N TYR A 56 10.93 3.31 4.27
CA TYR A 56 12.38 3.46 4.44
C TYR A 56 12.90 2.84 5.75
N GLY A 57 12.02 2.25 6.57
CA GLY A 57 12.35 1.65 7.85
C GLY A 57 12.43 2.62 9.02
N ALA A 58 12.35 3.94 8.80
CA ALA A 58 12.36 4.95 9.86
C ALA A 58 11.73 6.29 9.43
N PHE A 59 11.06 6.96 10.36
CA PHE A 59 10.60 8.34 10.14
C PHE A 59 11.77 9.34 10.17
N PRO A 60 11.62 10.55 9.57
CA PRO A 60 12.73 11.50 9.41
C PRO A 60 13.49 11.86 10.68
N ASP A 61 12.79 11.98 11.81
CA ASP A 61 13.40 12.31 13.11
C ASP A 61 13.91 11.07 13.87
N ARG A 62 13.87 9.89 13.23
CA ARG A 62 14.28 8.59 13.76
C ARG A 62 13.55 8.13 15.03
N SER A 63 12.51 8.85 15.46
CA SER A 63 11.76 8.45 16.64
C SER A 63 10.93 7.21 16.33
N ILE A 64 10.86 6.29 17.29
CA ILE A 64 10.01 5.11 17.19
C ILE A 64 8.55 5.50 17.36
N CYS A 65 7.74 5.17 16.36
CA CYS A 65 6.30 5.31 16.42
C CYS A 65 5.68 4.08 17.06
N ARG A 66 5.20 4.23 18.31
CA ARG A 66 4.59 3.15 19.10
C ARG A 66 3.07 3.18 19.01
N ALA A 67 2.48 2.00 19.18
CA ALA A 67 1.05 1.76 19.28
C ALA A 67 0.80 0.66 20.32
N GLY A 68 -0.32 0.74 21.02
CA GLY A 68 -0.71 -0.28 22.00
C GLY A 68 -1.10 -1.60 21.34
N SER A 69 -1.75 -1.51 20.19
CA SER A 69 -2.16 -2.67 19.41
C SER A 69 -2.35 -2.34 17.92
N ALA A 70 -2.57 -3.39 17.12
CA ALA A 70 -2.95 -3.29 15.72
C ALA A 70 -4.15 -4.19 15.40
N ALA A 71 -5.06 -3.69 14.58
CA ALA A 71 -6.17 -4.42 14.00
C ALA A 71 -5.99 -4.59 12.49
N TYR A 72 -6.50 -5.69 11.94
CA TYR A 72 -6.37 -6.06 10.53
C TYR A 72 -7.75 -6.43 9.95
N PRO A 73 -8.69 -5.48 9.84
CA PRO A 73 -9.99 -5.77 9.26
C PRO A 73 -9.85 -6.21 7.80
N ALA A 74 -10.56 -7.27 7.44
CA ALA A 74 -10.66 -7.80 6.08
C ALA A 74 -11.97 -7.44 5.39
N THR A 75 -12.94 -6.90 6.14
CA THR A 75 -14.21 -6.40 5.60
C THR A 75 -14.58 -5.04 6.18
N GLU A 76 -15.54 -4.35 5.57
CA GLU A 76 -16.05 -3.08 6.08
C GLU A 76 -16.73 -3.26 7.44
N GLU A 77 -17.44 -4.36 7.66
CA GLU A 77 -18.10 -4.69 8.93
C GLU A 77 -17.09 -4.86 10.06
N GLU A 78 -15.96 -5.54 9.79
CA GLU A 78 -14.87 -5.65 10.75
C GLU A 78 -14.23 -4.29 11.04
N LEU A 79 -14.05 -3.45 10.03
CA LEU A 79 -13.53 -2.09 10.21
C LEU A 79 -14.47 -1.24 11.09
N ILE A 80 -15.79 -1.33 10.85
CA ILE A 80 -16.82 -0.66 11.65
C ILE A 80 -16.74 -1.13 13.10
N ALA A 81 -16.67 -2.45 13.34
CA ALA A 81 -16.57 -3.01 14.68
C ALA A 81 -15.30 -2.56 15.42
N VAL A 82 -14.16 -2.54 14.72
CA VAL A 82 -12.88 -2.05 15.26
C VAL A 82 -12.97 -0.58 15.68
N ILE A 83 -13.52 0.28 14.82
CA ILE A 83 -13.64 1.72 15.08
C ILE A 83 -14.64 1.97 16.22
N ALA A 84 -15.78 1.28 16.24
CA ALA A 84 -16.77 1.40 17.32
C ALA A 84 -16.15 1.03 18.68
N ASN A 85 -15.45 -0.10 18.74
CA ASN A 85 -14.82 -0.56 19.97
C ASN A 85 -13.69 0.40 20.42
N ALA A 86 -12.83 0.85 19.51
CA ALA A 86 -11.77 1.79 19.84
C ALA A 86 -12.31 3.14 20.31
N THR A 87 -13.37 3.64 19.66
CA THR A 87 -14.06 4.89 20.04
C THR A 87 -14.68 4.77 21.44
N ARG A 88 -15.37 3.66 21.74
CA ARG A 88 -15.93 3.38 23.07
C ARG A 88 -14.87 3.38 24.18
N ASN A 89 -13.66 2.92 23.86
CA ASN A 89 -12.53 2.88 24.79
C ASN A 89 -11.66 4.14 24.77
N GLY A 90 -12.04 5.19 24.02
CA GLY A 90 -11.30 6.45 23.95
C GLY A 90 -9.91 6.34 23.29
N LEU A 91 -9.69 5.32 22.45
CA LEU A 91 -8.40 5.08 21.83
C LEU A 91 -8.18 6.00 20.63
N LYS A 92 -6.99 6.59 20.53
CA LYS A 92 -6.55 7.25 19.30
C LYS A 92 -6.28 6.21 18.23
N MET A 93 -6.73 6.47 17.02
CA MET A 93 -6.61 5.55 15.89
C MET A 93 -5.85 6.18 14.72
N LYS A 94 -5.06 5.39 14.01
CA LYS A 94 -4.53 5.75 12.69
C LYS A 94 -4.57 4.58 11.73
N ALA A 95 -4.95 4.88 10.49
CA ALA A 95 -4.84 3.92 9.39
C ALA A 95 -3.36 3.65 9.07
N ALA A 96 -3.04 2.38 8.84
CA ALA A 96 -1.73 1.91 8.41
C ALA A 96 -1.88 1.22 7.05
N THR A 97 -1.39 1.86 6.00
CA THR A 97 -1.41 1.27 4.65
C THR A 97 -0.40 0.15 4.53
N ARG A 98 -0.59 -0.74 3.55
CA ARG A 98 0.23 -1.96 3.35
C ARG A 98 1.75 -1.74 3.44
N PHE A 99 2.25 -0.60 2.95
CA PHE A 99 3.69 -0.28 2.96
C PHE A 99 4.04 1.00 3.72
N SER A 100 3.06 1.67 4.35
CA SER A 100 3.30 2.88 5.15
C SER A 100 4.21 3.91 4.45
N HIS A 101 3.97 4.19 3.17
CA HIS A 101 4.87 5.03 2.34
C HIS A 101 4.70 6.54 2.58
N SER A 102 4.43 6.92 3.83
CA SER A 102 4.34 8.31 4.28
C SER A 102 5.66 8.73 4.89
N ILE A 103 6.28 9.79 4.37
CA ILE A 103 7.46 10.39 4.99
C ILE A 103 7.09 11.05 6.34
N PRO A 104 6.02 11.86 6.43
CA PRO A 104 5.54 12.34 7.72
C PRO A 104 4.89 11.22 8.54
N LYS A 105 4.80 11.43 9.85
CA LYS A 105 4.23 10.48 10.82
C LYS A 105 2.70 10.39 10.82
N LEU A 106 2.07 10.44 9.65
CA LEU A 106 0.60 10.42 9.55
C LEU A 106 -0.02 9.14 10.11
N ALA A 107 0.70 8.01 10.01
CA ALA A 107 0.25 6.72 10.53
C ALA A 107 0.50 6.53 12.03
N CYS A 108 1.07 7.52 12.74
CA CYS A 108 1.36 7.41 14.16
C CYS A 108 0.14 7.73 15.04
N PRO A 109 -0.35 6.78 15.86
CA PRO A 109 -1.56 6.99 16.65
C PRO A 109 -1.32 7.79 17.95
N GLY A 110 -0.12 8.35 18.13
CA GLY A 110 0.14 9.33 19.18
C GLY A 110 0.46 8.77 20.56
N GLY A 111 0.89 7.50 20.68
CA GLY A 111 1.40 6.95 21.94
C GLY A 111 1.24 5.45 22.11
N LYS A 112 1.68 4.94 23.26
CA LYS A 112 1.65 3.50 23.63
C LYS A 112 0.24 2.92 23.78
N GLU A 113 -0.80 3.74 23.76
CA GLU A 113 -2.19 3.32 23.89
C GLU A 113 -2.96 3.39 22.56
N GLY A 114 -2.34 3.95 21.52
CA GLY A 114 -2.98 4.13 20.22
C GLY A 114 -3.20 2.82 19.47
N LEU A 115 -4.20 2.78 18.60
CA LEU A 115 -4.53 1.66 17.73
C LEU A 115 -4.08 1.95 16.29
N LEU A 116 -3.35 1.01 15.70
CA LEU A 116 -3.12 0.96 14.26
C LEU A 116 -4.24 0.16 13.59
N ILE A 117 -4.85 0.70 12.54
CA ILE A 117 -5.83 -0.02 11.72
C ILE A 117 -5.18 -0.31 10.38
N SER A 118 -4.67 -1.52 10.20
CA SER A 118 -4.01 -1.91 8.96
C SER A 118 -5.03 -2.25 7.88
N THR A 119 -4.98 -1.55 6.76
CA THR A 119 -5.85 -1.81 5.61
C THR A 119 -5.33 -2.92 4.70
N LYS A 120 -4.25 -3.62 5.09
CA LYS A 120 -3.57 -4.60 4.22
C LYS A 120 -4.45 -5.79 3.79
N LEU A 121 -5.49 -6.12 4.57
CA LEU A 121 -6.46 -7.19 4.29
C LEU A 121 -7.79 -6.66 3.74
N LEU A 122 -7.99 -5.34 3.75
CA LEU A 122 -9.15 -4.66 3.18
C LEU A 122 -8.80 -4.24 1.74
N ASN A 123 -8.52 -5.22 0.88
CA ASN A 123 -7.87 -5.04 -0.42
C ASN A 123 -8.55 -5.77 -1.59
N ARG A 124 -9.88 -5.90 -1.56
CA ARG A 124 -10.66 -6.51 -2.64
C ARG A 124 -11.07 -5.50 -3.72
N VAL A 125 -11.09 -5.95 -4.97
CA VAL A 125 -11.85 -5.28 -6.05
C VAL A 125 -13.29 -5.78 -5.94
N LEU A 126 -14.22 -4.86 -5.73
CA LEU A 126 -15.62 -5.17 -5.41
C LEU A 126 -16.51 -5.17 -6.65
N ASN A 127 -16.24 -4.30 -7.64
CA ASN A 127 -17.00 -4.21 -8.88
C ASN A 127 -16.19 -3.55 -9.99
N ILE A 128 -16.39 -3.98 -11.23
CA ILE A 128 -15.87 -3.32 -12.44
C ILE A 128 -17.03 -3.15 -13.42
N ASP A 129 -17.46 -1.90 -13.65
CA ASP A 129 -18.46 -1.55 -14.64
C ASP A 129 -17.78 -0.99 -15.89
N VAL A 130 -17.65 -1.82 -16.91
CA VAL A 130 -17.02 -1.45 -18.19
C VAL A 130 -17.83 -0.40 -18.95
N LYS A 131 -19.17 -0.40 -18.83
CA LYS A 131 -20.02 0.57 -19.53
C LYS A 131 -19.93 1.94 -18.90
N ALA A 132 -19.94 1.99 -17.57
CA ALA A 132 -19.75 3.23 -16.81
C ALA A 132 -18.27 3.63 -16.65
N MET A 133 -17.34 2.80 -17.14
CA MET A 133 -15.89 2.95 -16.98
C MET A 133 -15.50 3.21 -15.51
N THR A 134 -16.13 2.49 -14.56
CA THR A 134 -15.96 2.74 -13.12
C THR A 134 -15.56 1.45 -12.40
N MET A 135 -14.62 1.55 -11.47
CA MET A 135 -14.22 0.47 -10.57
C MET A 135 -14.58 0.81 -9.12
N THR A 136 -15.07 -0.17 -8.37
CA THR A 136 -15.23 -0.11 -6.92
C THR A 136 -14.16 -0.96 -6.26
N VAL A 137 -13.37 -0.38 -5.37
CA VAL A 137 -12.26 -1.07 -4.71
C VAL A 137 -12.22 -0.74 -3.23
N GLU A 138 -11.72 -1.68 -2.43
CA GLU A 138 -11.39 -1.44 -1.04
C GLU A 138 -10.08 -0.61 -0.93
N SER A 139 -9.94 0.16 0.14
CA SER A 139 -8.87 1.16 0.27
C SER A 139 -7.45 0.57 0.39
N GLY A 140 -7.33 -0.71 0.73
CA GLY A 140 -6.09 -1.47 0.77
C GLY A 140 -5.60 -1.97 -0.59
N VAL A 141 -6.42 -1.92 -1.64
CA VAL A 141 -6.00 -2.28 -3.01
C VAL A 141 -4.81 -1.41 -3.40
N THR A 142 -3.75 -2.03 -3.90
CA THR A 142 -2.57 -1.31 -4.39
C THR A 142 -2.82 -0.73 -5.78
N LEU A 143 -2.10 0.33 -6.14
CA LEU A 143 -2.17 0.93 -7.46
C LEU A 143 -1.81 -0.08 -8.56
N ARG A 144 -0.86 -0.98 -8.28
CA ARG A 144 -0.53 -2.10 -9.18
C ARG A 144 -1.73 -3.02 -9.41
N GLU A 145 -2.42 -3.44 -8.35
CA GLU A 145 -3.61 -4.30 -8.45
C GLU A 145 -4.73 -3.56 -9.19
N LEU A 146 -4.99 -2.29 -8.85
CA LEU A 146 -5.99 -1.46 -9.54
C LEU A 146 -5.72 -1.37 -11.05
N ILE A 147 -4.49 -1.06 -11.47
CA ILE A 147 -4.11 -0.98 -12.88
C ILE A 147 -4.25 -2.35 -13.57
N SER A 148 -3.83 -3.42 -12.90
CA SER A 148 -3.91 -4.78 -13.44
C SER A 148 -5.35 -5.18 -13.70
N GLU A 149 -6.23 -5.00 -12.71
CA GLU A 149 -7.65 -5.36 -12.81
C GLU A 149 -8.43 -4.43 -13.77
N ALA A 150 -8.04 -3.15 -13.88
CA ALA A 150 -8.58 -2.28 -14.92
C ALA A 150 -8.23 -2.81 -16.32
N ALA A 151 -6.97 -3.20 -16.52
CA ALA A 151 -6.48 -3.67 -17.81
C ALA A 151 -7.14 -4.98 -18.25
N THR A 152 -7.44 -5.91 -17.33
CA THR A 152 -8.19 -7.15 -17.67
C THR A 152 -9.59 -6.86 -18.19
N ALA A 153 -10.19 -5.73 -17.77
CA ALA A 153 -11.49 -5.27 -18.22
C ALA A 153 -11.43 -4.30 -19.42
N GLY A 154 -10.25 -4.07 -19.99
CA GLY A 154 -10.06 -3.12 -21.11
C GLY A 154 -10.16 -1.65 -20.70
N LEU A 155 -10.01 -1.35 -19.41
CA LEU A 155 -9.98 0.00 -18.84
C LEU A 155 -8.54 0.41 -18.49
N ALA A 156 -8.33 1.71 -18.27
CA ALA A 156 -7.06 2.25 -17.80
C ALA A 156 -7.30 3.46 -16.91
N LEU A 157 -6.44 3.62 -15.90
CA LEU A 157 -6.38 4.84 -15.12
C LEU A 157 -5.66 5.94 -15.93
N SER A 158 -6.27 7.13 -16.06
CA SER A 158 -5.70 8.20 -16.90
C SER A 158 -4.32 8.65 -16.42
N TYR A 159 -4.16 8.85 -15.10
CA TYR A 159 -2.90 9.29 -14.51
C TYR A 159 -2.65 8.61 -13.17
N ALA A 160 -1.38 8.32 -12.90
CA ALA A 160 -0.92 7.66 -11.68
C ALA A 160 0.46 8.18 -11.26
N PRO A 161 0.79 8.15 -9.96
CA PRO A 161 2.14 8.38 -9.49
C PRO A 161 3.10 7.28 -9.96
N TYR A 162 4.41 7.58 -9.97
CA TYR A 162 5.43 6.67 -10.48
C TYR A 162 5.51 5.34 -9.70
N TRP A 163 5.28 5.39 -8.38
CA TRP A 163 5.42 4.21 -7.52
C TRP A 163 4.06 3.55 -7.28
N TRP A 164 3.82 2.44 -7.98
CA TRP A 164 2.58 1.66 -7.91
C TRP A 164 2.40 0.77 -6.67
N GLY A 165 3.29 0.88 -5.67
CA GLY A 165 3.13 0.19 -4.38
C GLY A 165 2.09 0.86 -3.47
N LEU A 166 1.66 2.08 -3.77
CA LEU A 166 0.72 2.84 -2.95
C LEU A 166 -0.66 2.16 -2.93
N THR A 167 -1.32 2.12 -1.77
CA THR A 167 -2.72 1.69 -1.66
C THR A 167 -3.67 2.82 -2.06
N VAL A 168 -4.85 2.51 -2.57
CA VAL A 168 -5.87 3.50 -2.97
C VAL A 168 -6.19 4.48 -1.84
N GLY A 169 -6.41 4.00 -0.62
CA GLY A 169 -6.61 4.86 0.54
C GLY A 169 -5.43 5.77 0.86
N GLY A 170 -4.20 5.33 0.55
CA GLY A 170 -2.99 6.14 0.70
C GLY A 170 -2.90 7.22 -0.39
N LEU A 171 -3.19 6.86 -1.64
CA LEU A 171 -3.25 7.78 -2.78
C LEU A 171 -4.21 8.93 -2.50
N LEU A 172 -5.44 8.59 -2.07
CA LEU A 172 -6.47 9.57 -1.72
C LEU A 172 -6.07 10.35 -0.49
N GLY A 173 -5.61 9.67 0.58
CA GLY A 173 -5.30 10.32 1.85
C GLY A 173 -4.24 11.40 1.76
N THR A 174 -3.26 11.28 0.84
CA THR A 174 -2.16 12.25 0.69
C THR A 174 -2.18 13.04 -0.61
N GLY A 175 -3.19 12.85 -1.47
CA GLY A 175 -3.25 13.55 -2.76
C GLY A 175 -2.16 13.14 -3.74
N ALA A 176 -1.83 11.85 -3.81
CA ALA A 176 -0.78 11.35 -4.70
C ALA A 176 -1.15 11.54 -6.19
N HIS A 177 -0.17 11.96 -6.99
CA HIS A 177 -0.39 12.37 -8.38
C HIS A 177 0.76 12.00 -9.31
N GLY A 178 0.45 11.92 -10.60
CA GLY A 178 1.41 11.84 -11.70
C GLY A 178 1.77 13.23 -12.24
N SER A 179 1.95 13.32 -13.56
CA SER A 179 2.23 14.58 -14.26
C SER A 179 1.29 14.72 -15.46
N THR A 180 0.47 15.79 -15.48
CA THR A 180 -0.33 16.20 -16.64
C THR A 180 -0.77 17.66 -16.49
N LEU A 181 -1.14 18.27 -17.61
CA LEU A 181 -1.81 19.57 -17.68
C LEU A 181 -3.21 19.45 -18.30
N TRP A 182 -3.70 18.23 -18.50
CA TRP A 182 -4.91 17.93 -19.27
C TRP A 182 -5.98 17.24 -18.42
N ASP A 183 -7.19 17.13 -18.99
CA ASP A 183 -8.35 16.45 -18.39
C ASP A 183 -8.74 16.99 -17.00
N LYS A 184 -8.99 16.09 -16.03
CA LYS A 184 -9.39 16.42 -14.66
C LYS A 184 -8.21 16.78 -13.75
N GLY A 185 -6.97 16.45 -14.15
CA GLY A 185 -5.77 16.63 -13.34
C GLY A 185 -4.89 15.38 -13.27
N SER A 186 -3.75 15.49 -12.59
CA SER A 186 -2.79 14.39 -12.47
C SER A 186 -3.00 13.52 -11.23
N SER A 187 -3.93 13.88 -10.34
CA SER A 187 -4.10 13.20 -9.07
C SER A 187 -5.14 12.10 -9.17
N VAL A 188 -4.89 10.97 -8.50
CA VAL A 188 -5.84 9.84 -8.53
C VAL A 188 -7.20 10.23 -7.93
N HIS A 189 -7.22 11.17 -6.97
CA HIS A 189 -8.46 11.65 -6.36
C HIS A 189 -9.32 12.53 -7.28
N ASP A 190 -8.77 13.06 -8.38
CA ASP A 190 -9.52 13.83 -9.40
C ASP A 190 -10.51 12.92 -10.17
N TYR A 191 -10.24 11.61 -10.18
CA TYR A 191 -11.02 10.57 -10.84
C TYR A 191 -11.91 9.76 -9.87
N VAL A 192 -12.01 10.18 -8.61
CA VAL A 192 -12.86 9.52 -7.62
C VAL A 192 -14.27 10.11 -7.68
N VAL A 193 -15.26 9.27 -7.98
CA VAL A 193 -16.69 9.65 -8.05
C VAL A 193 -17.45 9.32 -6.77
N GLY A 194 -16.78 8.73 -5.79
CA GLY A 194 -17.24 8.68 -4.41
C GLY A 194 -16.46 7.68 -3.56
N LEU A 195 -16.77 7.63 -2.27
CA LEU A 195 -16.10 6.77 -1.30
C LEU A 195 -17.01 6.46 -0.11
N THR A 196 -16.64 5.42 0.64
CA THR A 196 -17.15 5.19 1.99
C THR A 196 -16.04 5.50 2.99
N ILE A 197 -16.35 6.30 4.02
CA ILE A 197 -15.45 6.61 5.14
C ILE A 197 -16.09 6.21 6.46
N VAL A 198 -15.32 5.51 7.30
CA VAL A 198 -15.71 5.08 8.64
C VAL A 198 -14.98 5.93 9.67
N SER A 199 -15.72 6.55 10.57
CA SER A 199 -15.22 7.54 11.53
C SER A 199 -15.77 7.28 12.93
N PRO A 200 -15.14 7.81 14.00
CA PRO A 200 -15.74 7.79 15.34
C PRO A 200 -17.13 8.42 15.34
N GLY A 201 -18.08 7.80 16.06
CA GLY A 201 -19.45 8.29 16.24
C GLY A 201 -19.81 8.49 17.72
N GLY A 202 -20.98 9.06 17.97
CA GLY A 202 -21.55 9.16 19.31
C GLY A 202 -22.09 7.81 19.82
N ALA A 203 -22.51 7.75 21.08
CA ALA A 203 -23.09 6.52 21.65
C ALA A 203 -24.41 6.14 20.97
N GLU A 204 -25.17 7.13 20.51
CA GLU A 204 -26.38 7.02 19.70
C GLU A 204 -26.15 6.37 18.33
N ASP A 205 -24.93 6.54 17.78
CA ASP A 205 -24.49 5.92 16.53
C ASP A 205 -23.77 4.58 16.79
N GLY A 206 -23.80 4.04 18.02
CA GLY A 206 -23.06 2.84 18.37
C GLY A 206 -21.53 3.04 18.41
N PHE A 207 -21.07 4.27 18.63
CA PHE A 207 -19.67 4.71 18.66
C PHE A 207 -18.96 4.73 17.30
N VAL A 208 -19.70 4.66 16.18
CA VAL A 208 -19.13 4.66 14.84
C VAL A 208 -20.06 5.34 13.85
N LYS A 209 -19.52 6.07 12.88
CA LYS A 209 -20.28 6.70 11.81
C LYS A 209 -19.73 6.30 10.46
N VAL A 210 -20.58 5.69 9.65
CA VAL A 210 -20.29 5.31 8.26
C VAL A 210 -20.92 6.33 7.34
N ARG A 211 -20.12 6.93 6.46
CA ARG A 211 -20.58 7.93 5.50
C ARG A 211 -20.24 7.47 4.10
N ARG A 212 -21.27 7.33 3.27
CA ARG A 212 -21.14 7.10 1.84
C ARG A 212 -21.29 8.43 1.12
N LEU A 213 -20.23 8.88 0.49
CA LEU A 213 -20.13 10.18 -0.19
C LEU A 213 -20.02 9.93 -1.69
N ASN A 214 -20.91 10.53 -2.47
CA ASN A 214 -20.96 10.42 -3.93
C ASN A 214 -20.60 11.76 -4.58
N ASP A 215 -20.45 11.74 -5.90
CA ASP A 215 -20.27 12.95 -6.67
C ASP A 215 -21.44 13.94 -6.43
N GLY A 216 -21.10 15.21 -6.23
CA GLY A 216 -22.04 16.25 -5.79
C GLY A 216 -22.13 16.46 -4.27
N ASP A 217 -21.69 15.51 -3.44
CA ASP A 217 -21.60 15.73 -1.99
C ASP A 217 -20.45 16.69 -1.68
N GLN A 218 -20.74 17.84 -1.05
CA GLN A 218 -19.74 18.85 -0.71
C GLN A 218 -18.59 18.28 0.14
N GLU A 219 -18.89 17.27 0.96
CA GLU A 219 -17.95 16.64 1.87
C GLU A 219 -17.01 15.65 1.18
N LEU A 220 -17.33 15.20 -0.03
CA LEU A 220 -16.48 14.28 -0.78
C LEU A 220 -15.08 14.90 -1.00
N ASN A 221 -15.01 16.19 -1.31
CA ASN A 221 -13.75 16.91 -1.49
C ASN A 221 -12.92 17.03 -0.21
N ALA A 222 -13.55 17.04 0.97
CA ALA A 222 -12.83 17.03 2.24
C ALA A 222 -12.32 15.62 2.59
N ALA A 223 -13.08 14.58 2.23
CA ALA A 223 -12.69 13.19 2.45
C ALA A 223 -11.55 12.76 1.51
N LYS A 224 -11.56 13.26 0.26
CA LYS A 224 -10.42 13.26 -0.66
C LYS A 224 -9.31 14.09 -0.01
N VAL A 225 -8.09 13.55 0.09
CA VAL A 225 -6.93 14.27 0.68
C VAL A 225 -7.11 14.62 2.17
N SER A 226 -7.68 13.70 2.94
CA SER A 226 -7.98 13.90 4.36
C SER A 226 -6.80 13.69 5.33
N LEU A 227 -5.60 13.31 4.85
CA LEU A 227 -4.43 12.95 5.68
C LEU A 227 -4.72 11.89 6.76
N GLY A 228 -5.83 11.15 6.62
CA GLY A 228 -6.31 10.19 7.62
C GLY A 228 -6.71 10.84 8.95
N VAL A 229 -7.24 12.07 8.94
CA VAL A 229 -7.78 12.72 10.16
C VAL A 229 -9.31 12.66 10.27
N LEU A 230 -10.01 12.45 9.15
CA LEU A 230 -11.49 12.41 9.12
C LEU A 230 -12.08 11.02 9.34
N GLY A 231 -11.25 9.98 9.27
CA GLY A 231 -11.67 8.58 9.39
C GLY A 231 -10.78 7.65 8.56
N VAL A 232 -11.21 6.40 8.45
CA VAL A 232 -10.60 5.38 7.59
C VAL A 232 -11.48 5.21 6.36
N ILE A 233 -10.94 5.47 5.18
CA ILE A 233 -11.64 5.19 3.91
C ILE A 233 -11.72 3.66 3.79
N SER A 234 -12.92 3.10 3.60
CA SER A 234 -13.12 1.66 3.42
C SER A 234 -13.17 1.27 1.94
N GLN A 235 -13.93 2.03 1.14
CA GLN A 235 -14.21 1.74 -0.27
C GLN A 235 -14.12 3.02 -1.10
N VAL A 236 -13.80 2.89 -2.38
CA VAL A 236 -13.67 4.00 -3.34
C VAL A 236 -14.26 3.61 -4.70
N TRP A 237 -15.01 4.53 -5.32
CA TRP A 237 -15.42 4.49 -6.73
C TRP A 237 -14.49 5.36 -7.56
N ILE A 238 -13.77 4.77 -8.52
CA ILE A 238 -12.84 5.46 -9.42
C ILE A 238 -13.29 5.28 -10.86
N ASN A 239 -13.26 6.37 -11.63
CA ASN A 239 -13.66 6.46 -13.03
C ASN A 239 -12.46 6.62 -13.98
#